data_AF-A0A374TRJ8-F1
#
_entry.id   AF-A0A374TRJ8-F1
#
_cell.length_a   1.000
_cell.length_b   1.000
_cell.length_c   1.000
_cell.angle_alpha   90.00
_cell.angle_beta   90.00
_cell.angle_gamma   90.00
#
_symmetry.space_group_name_H-M   'P 1'
#
loop_
_entity.id
_entity.type
_entity.pdbx_description
1 polymer ?
#
loop_
_entity_poly.entity_id
_entity_poly.type
_entity_poly.pdbx_seq_one_letter_code
_entity_poly.pdbx_strand_id
1 'polypeptide(L)'
;MKQNESIDVRCDMATMHDFFLNKIDESIKGGLYFEAAWLIYSCLENRFFRVLDKYKRNCKYCVNGGKCRKGSNQLAIGTKIKCVERLYNADVSRVRSSFSAELFAEVRLWVKLRNKLMHNLLSLEHYEEHFDNDFKELALNGKKVVDDVYDACTKFRAAFFEPGYEFIFPESCMEQCPCKPRNQ
;
A
#
# COMPACT_ATOMS: atom_id res chain seq x y z
N MET A 1 -3.17 22.52 -0.19
CA MET A 1 -4.05 21.68 0.68
C MET A 1 -3.52 21.63 2.11
N LYS A 2 -4.38 21.49 3.13
CA LYS A 2 -3.95 21.30 4.54
C LYS A 2 -3.75 19.81 4.86
N GLN A 3 -2.73 19.50 5.66
CA GLN A 3 -2.55 18.13 6.18
C GLN A 3 -3.69 17.78 7.14
N ASN A 4 -4.09 16.50 7.17
CA ASN A 4 -5.22 16.04 7.97
C ASN A 4 -4.87 15.97 9.46
N GLU A 5 -3.63 15.60 9.79
CA GLU A 5 -3.15 15.38 11.15
C GLU A 5 -2.21 16.51 11.64
N SER A 6 -2.18 16.73 12.97
CA SER A 6 -1.23 17.65 13.61
C SER A 6 0.22 17.18 13.44
N ILE A 7 1.19 18.04 13.73
CA ILE A 7 2.61 17.66 13.68
C ILE A 7 2.93 16.54 14.67
N ASP A 8 2.44 16.63 15.91
CA ASP A 8 2.71 15.64 16.96
C ASP A 8 2.19 14.25 16.58
N VAL A 9 0.95 14.18 16.09
CA VAL A 9 0.35 12.92 15.63
C VAL A 9 1.15 12.32 14.48
N ARG A 10 1.72 13.15 13.60
CA ARG A 10 2.58 12.66 12.50
C ARG A 10 3.94 12.17 12.98
N CYS A 11 4.51 12.81 14.01
CA CYS A 11 5.73 12.33 14.66
C CYS A 11 5.48 10.97 15.33
N ASP A 12 4.37 10.81 16.06
CA ASP A 12 3.99 9.53 16.66
C ASP A 12 3.80 8.43 15.62
N MET A 13 3.15 8.76 14.50
CA MET A 13 3.00 7.83 13.37
C MET A 13 4.35 7.44 12.75
N ALA A 14 5.28 8.39 12.62
CA ALA A 14 6.62 8.12 12.10
C ALA A 14 7.38 7.17 13.04
N THR A 15 7.38 7.43 14.35
CA THR A 15 7.97 6.55 15.37
C THR A 15 7.37 5.14 15.31
N MET A 16 6.05 5.03 15.17
CA MET A 16 5.36 3.74 15.02
C MET A 16 5.79 3.01 13.76
N HIS A 17 5.98 3.73 12.64
CA HIS A 17 6.46 3.14 11.40
C HIS A 17 7.90 2.64 11.52
N ASP A 18 8.79 3.41 12.13
CA ASP A 18 10.18 3.01 12.38
C ASP A 18 10.24 1.79 13.29
N PHE A 19 9.39 1.72 14.32
CA PHE A 19 9.24 0.53 15.16
C PHE A 19 8.91 -0.72 14.34
N PHE A 20 7.93 -0.65 13.43
CA PHE A 20 7.55 -1.82 12.62
C PHE A 20 8.60 -2.19 11.57
N LEU A 21 9.32 -1.23 11.00
CA LEU A 21 10.45 -1.51 10.11
C LEU A 21 11.57 -2.24 10.86
N ASN A 22 11.93 -1.76 12.04
CA ASN A 22 12.92 -2.42 12.89
C ASN A 22 12.47 -3.83 13.29
N LYS A 23 11.17 -4.03 13.58
CA LYS A 23 10.62 -5.36 13.86
C LYS A 23 10.75 -6.31 12.68
N ILE A 24 10.52 -5.84 11.45
CA ILE A 24 10.75 -6.65 10.25
C ILE A 24 12.22 -7.06 10.16
N ASP A 25 13.15 -6.13 10.41
CA ASP A 25 14.59 -6.42 10.38
C ASP A 25 15.00 -7.42 11.47
N GLU A 26 14.47 -7.27 12.68
CA GLU A 26 14.68 -8.21 13.79
C GLU A 26 14.14 -9.61 13.44
N SER A 27 12.92 -9.70 12.91
CA SER A 27 12.33 -10.97 12.49
C SER A 27 13.15 -11.65 11.38
N ILE A 28 13.61 -10.90 10.38
CA ILE A 28 14.47 -11.44 9.31
C ILE A 28 15.80 -11.94 9.88
N LYS A 29 16.47 -11.16 10.74
CA LYS A 29 17.73 -11.57 11.39
C LYS A 29 17.55 -12.80 12.28
N GLY A 30 16.42 -12.91 12.96
CA GLY A 30 16.05 -14.04 13.81
C GLY A 30 15.52 -15.26 13.07
N GLY A 31 15.42 -15.23 11.73
CA GLY A 31 14.85 -16.34 10.94
C GLY A 31 13.33 -16.48 11.03
N LEU A 32 12.62 -15.51 11.60
CA LEU A 32 11.17 -15.47 11.75
C LEU A 32 10.51 -14.91 10.47
N TYR A 33 10.75 -15.57 9.33
CA TYR A 33 10.38 -15.04 8.02
C TYR A 33 8.86 -14.94 7.79
N PHE A 34 8.08 -15.85 8.37
CA PHE A 34 6.62 -15.78 8.34
C PHE A 34 6.10 -14.51 9.03
N GLU A 35 6.63 -14.19 10.21
CA GLU A 35 6.28 -12.98 10.96
C GLU A 35 6.69 -11.73 10.17
N ALA A 36 7.91 -11.71 9.62
CA ALA A 36 8.37 -10.63 8.76
C ALA A 36 7.42 -10.40 7.59
N ALA A 37 7.01 -11.46 6.86
CA ALA A 37 6.08 -11.36 5.75
C ALA A 37 4.70 -10.82 6.17
N TRP A 38 4.23 -11.18 7.36
CA TRP A 38 2.96 -10.67 7.91
C TRP A 38 3.04 -9.17 8.25
N LEU A 39 4.13 -8.75 8.88
CA LEU A 39 4.40 -7.34 9.21
C LEU A 39 4.56 -6.50 7.93
N ILE A 40 5.27 -6.99 6.92
CA ILE A 40 5.44 -6.35 5.61
C ILE A 40 4.07 -6.12 4.96
N TYR A 41 3.22 -7.15 4.90
CA TYR A 41 1.88 -7.02 4.32
C TYR A 41 1.07 -5.92 5.03
N SER A 42 1.10 -5.89 6.37
CA SER A 42 0.41 -4.90 7.19
C SER A 42 0.92 -3.47 6.92
N CYS A 43 2.24 -3.31 6.78
CA CYS A 43 2.88 -2.04 6.43
C CYS A 43 2.45 -1.55 5.04
N LEU A 44 2.54 -2.40 4.02
CA LEU A 44 2.12 -2.07 2.66
C LEU A 44 0.64 -1.66 2.63
N GLU A 45 -0.20 -2.40 3.33
CA GLU A 45 -1.63 -2.13 3.39
C GLU A 45 -1.93 -0.73 3.96
N ASN A 46 -1.26 -0.37 5.06
CA ASN A 46 -1.38 0.94 5.68
C ASN A 46 -0.84 2.06 4.76
N ARG A 47 0.30 1.85 4.12
CA ARG A 47 0.95 2.85 3.26
C ARG A 47 0.08 3.25 2.07
N PHE A 48 -0.42 2.26 1.33
CA PHE A 48 -1.34 2.54 0.23
C PHE A 48 -2.65 3.16 0.70
N PHE A 49 -3.16 2.78 1.87
CA PHE A 49 -4.33 3.44 2.45
C PHE A 49 -4.07 4.92 2.75
N ARG A 50 -2.92 5.25 3.35
CA ARG A 50 -2.54 6.63 3.71
C ARG A 50 -2.32 7.53 2.52
N VAL A 51 -1.88 6.99 1.38
CA VAL A 51 -1.81 7.69 0.09
C VAL A 51 -3.22 7.96 -0.42
N LEU A 52 -4.05 6.92 -0.48
CA LEU A 52 -5.42 6.99 -0.96
C LEU A 52 -6.28 7.97 -0.12
N ASP A 53 -6.10 7.99 1.20
CA ASP A 53 -6.87 8.84 2.12
C ASP A 53 -6.69 10.34 1.85
N LYS A 54 -5.58 10.74 1.21
CA LYS A 54 -5.32 12.17 0.89
C LYS A 54 -6.21 12.71 -0.22
N TYR A 55 -6.66 11.84 -1.12
CA TYR A 55 -7.35 12.26 -2.34
C TYR A 55 -8.69 11.55 -2.58
N LYS A 56 -8.99 10.46 -1.86
CA LYS A 56 -10.20 9.67 -2.10
C LYS A 56 -11.48 10.49 -2.01
N ARG A 57 -11.51 11.53 -1.17
CA ARG A 57 -12.67 12.42 -0.99
C ARG A 57 -12.98 13.27 -2.23
N ASN A 58 -12.02 13.44 -3.13
CA ASN A 58 -12.21 14.10 -4.42
C ASN A 58 -12.80 13.17 -5.49
N CYS A 59 -12.99 11.88 -5.20
CA CYS A 59 -13.61 10.93 -6.11
C CYS A 59 -15.13 10.97 -6.00
N LYS A 60 -15.85 11.11 -7.12
CA LYS A 60 -17.32 11.14 -7.15
C LYS A 60 -17.99 9.85 -6.65
N TYR A 61 -17.28 8.72 -6.72
CA TYR A 61 -17.74 7.43 -6.21
C TYR A 61 -17.34 7.19 -4.74
N CYS A 62 -16.62 8.12 -4.10
CA CYS A 62 -16.35 8.08 -2.67
C CYS A 62 -17.53 8.69 -1.88
N VAL A 63 -18.68 8.01 -1.92
CA VAL A 63 -19.94 8.45 -1.32
C VAL A 63 -20.10 8.02 0.14
N ASN A 64 -20.96 8.71 0.90
CA ASN A 64 -21.35 8.34 2.27
C ASN A 64 -21.85 6.88 2.31
N GLY A 65 -21.39 6.11 3.30
CA GLY A 65 -21.70 4.68 3.43
C GLY A 65 -20.91 3.73 2.50
N GLY A 66 -20.23 4.26 1.48
CA GLY A 66 -19.42 3.44 0.57
C GLY A 66 -18.14 2.88 1.21
N LYS A 67 -17.70 1.69 0.77
CA LYS A 67 -16.46 1.04 1.24
C LYS A 67 -15.23 1.96 1.15
N CYS A 68 -15.15 2.79 0.12
CA CYS A 68 -14.04 3.71 -0.11
C CYS A 68 -14.02 4.91 0.86
N ARG A 69 -15.18 5.39 1.32
CA ARG A 69 -15.26 6.58 2.16
C ARG A 69 -14.97 6.32 3.64
N LYS A 70 -15.12 5.07 4.10
CA LYS A 70 -14.83 4.72 5.49
C LYS A 70 -13.43 5.19 5.87
N GLY A 71 -13.31 5.76 7.08
CA GLY A 71 -12.04 6.22 7.63
C GLY A 71 -11.12 5.07 8.07
N SER A 72 -11.64 3.85 8.12
CA SER A 72 -10.89 2.65 8.43
C SER A 72 -10.25 2.02 7.20
N ASN A 73 -9.15 1.31 7.42
CA ASN A 73 -8.37 0.61 6.40
C ASN A 73 -9.07 -0.69 5.92
N GLN A 74 -10.27 -0.57 5.33
CA GLN A 74 -11.13 -1.72 4.99
C GLN A 74 -11.09 -2.13 3.50
N LEU A 75 -10.47 -1.33 2.63
CA LEU A 75 -10.33 -1.71 1.22
C LEU A 75 -9.29 -2.84 1.09
N ALA A 76 -9.50 -3.80 0.20
CA ALA A 76 -8.46 -4.79 -0.10
C ALA A 76 -7.19 -4.09 -0.63
N ILE A 77 -6.00 -4.58 -0.26
CA ILE A 77 -4.72 -3.98 -0.68
C ILE A 77 -4.62 -3.82 -2.20
N GLY A 78 -5.06 -4.83 -2.97
CA GLY A 78 -5.07 -4.77 -4.43
C GLY A 78 -5.95 -3.64 -4.99
N THR A 79 -7.05 -3.32 -4.32
CA THR A 79 -7.90 -2.17 -4.69
C THR A 79 -7.19 -0.84 -4.44
N LYS A 80 -6.44 -0.74 -3.33
CA LYS A 80 -5.68 0.47 -3.00
C LYS A 80 -4.55 0.69 -4.00
N ILE A 81 -3.75 -0.35 -4.28
CA ILE A 81 -2.66 -0.33 -5.26
C ILE A 81 -3.19 0.13 -6.62
N LYS A 82 -4.24 -0.54 -7.13
CA LYS A 82 -4.85 -0.20 -8.43
C LYS A 82 -5.38 1.24 -8.48
N CYS A 83 -5.84 1.79 -7.36
CA CYS A 83 -6.32 3.16 -7.30
C CYS A 83 -5.19 4.16 -7.52
N VAL A 84 -4.06 3.98 -6.83
CA VAL A 84 -2.87 4.83 -7.00
C VAL A 84 -2.29 4.64 -8.40
N GLU A 85 -2.19 3.40 -8.87
CA GLU A 85 -1.68 3.07 -10.21
C GLU A 85 -2.52 3.69 -11.34
N ARG A 86 -3.85 3.74 -11.21
CA ARG A 86 -4.69 4.43 -12.21
C ARG A 86 -4.36 5.93 -12.32
N LEU A 87 -4.03 6.58 -11.20
CA LEU A 87 -3.60 7.98 -11.22
C LEU A 87 -2.20 8.11 -11.85
N TYR A 88 -1.31 7.16 -11.56
CA TYR A 88 0.02 7.10 -12.19
C TYR A 88 -0.07 6.95 -13.71
N ASN A 89 -0.92 6.04 -14.21
CA ASN A 89 -1.12 5.78 -15.64
C ASN A 89 -1.85 6.92 -16.37
N ALA A 90 -2.55 7.79 -15.63
CA ALA A 90 -3.18 9.00 -16.17
C ALA A 90 -2.28 10.25 -16.01
N ASP A 91 -0.97 10.04 -15.75
CA ASP A 91 0.05 11.07 -15.63
C ASP A 91 -0.29 12.18 -14.63
N VAL A 92 -0.99 11.83 -13.54
CA VAL A 92 -1.23 12.78 -12.46
C VAL A 92 0.11 13.18 -11.84
N SER A 93 0.54 14.41 -12.10
CA SER A 93 1.88 14.95 -11.84
C SER A 93 2.53 14.44 -10.55
N ARG A 94 1.90 14.65 -9.38
CA ARG A 94 2.49 14.28 -8.08
C ARG A 94 2.53 12.78 -7.82
N VAL A 95 1.64 12.00 -8.44
CA VAL A 95 1.69 10.54 -8.39
C VAL A 95 2.78 10.04 -9.34
N ARG A 96 2.82 10.57 -10.56
CA ARG A 96 3.79 10.20 -11.60
C ARG A 96 5.24 10.47 -11.17
N SER A 97 5.49 11.56 -10.46
CA SER A 97 6.83 11.90 -9.95
C SER A 97 7.27 11.07 -8.75
N SER A 98 6.35 10.39 -8.08
CA SER A 98 6.61 9.75 -6.78
C SER A 98 6.62 8.23 -6.83
N PHE A 99 5.93 7.64 -7.81
CA PHE A 99 5.85 6.19 -8.01
C PHE A 99 6.44 5.82 -9.38
N SER A 100 6.78 4.54 -9.56
CA SER A 100 7.21 3.98 -10.84
C SER A 100 6.35 2.79 -11.24
N ALA A 101 6.36 2.44 -12.53
CA ALA A 101 5.61 1.30 -13.04
C ALA A 101 6.15 -0.01 -12.45
N GLU A 102 7.47 -0.08 -12.29
CA GLU A 102 8.23 -1.18 -11.71
C GLU A 102 7.78 -1.43 -10.27
N LEU A 103 7.68 -0.37 -9.45
CA LEU A 103 7.26 -0.48 -8.05
C LEU A 103 5.84 -1.07 -7.95
N PHE A 104 4.90 -0.64 -8.81
CA PHE A 104 3.56 -1.24 -8.81
C PHE A 104 3.59 -2.71 -9.21
N ALA A 105 4.41 -3.08 -10.20
CA ALA A 105 4.57 -4.46 -10.62
C ALA A 105 5.17 -5.35 -9.52
N GLU A 106 6.23 -4.88 -8.86
CA GLU A 106 6.89 -5.57 -7.74
C GLU A 106 5.94 -5.77 -6.56
N VAL A 107 5.23 -4.72 -6.13
CA VAL A 107 4.25 -4.83 -5.03
C VAL A 107 3.16 -5.83 -5.37
N ARG A 108 2.60 -5.80 -6.59
CA ARG A 108 1.55 -6.75 -6.99
C ARG A 108 2.06 -8.18 -7.02
N LEU A 109 3.26 -8.40 -7.55
CA LEU A 109 3.88 -9.71 -7.59
C LEU A 109 4.10 -10.23 -6.16
N TRP A 110 4.65 -9.41 -5.28
CA TRP A 110 4.87 -9.75 -3.89
C TRP A 110 3.57 -10.12 -3.16
N VAL A 111 2.52 -9.31 -3.29
CA VAL A 111 1.20 -9.60 -2.70
C VAL A 111 0.62 -10.91 -3.24
N LYS A 112 0.79 -11.19 -4.54
CA LYS A 112 0.33 -12.44 -5.16
C LYS A 112 1.08 -13.64 -4.60
N LEU A 113 2.41 -13.58 -4.50
CA LEU A 113 3.24 -14.64 -3.93
C LEU A 113 2.90 -14.89 -2.46
N ARG A 114 2.79 -13.84 -1.66
CA ARG A 114 2.36 -13.91 -0.26
C ARG A 114 1.02 -14.61 -0.13
N ASN A 115 0.01 -14.21 -0.91
CA ASN A 115 -1.32 -14.81 -0.82
C ASN A 115 -1.32 -16.28 -1.25
N LYS A 116 -0.53 -16.65 -2.26
CA LYS A 116 -0.34 -18.06 -2.65
C LYS A 116 0.22 -18.87 -1.48
N LEU A 117 1.31 -18.40 -0.86
CA LEU A 117 1.94 -19.08 0.27
C LEU A 117 1.00 -19.20 1.47
N MET A 118 0.26 -18.13 1.79
CA MET A 118 -0.69 -18.15 2.89
C MET A 118 -1.88 -19.08 2.66
N HIS A 119 -2.37 -19.21 1.42
CA HIS A 119 -3.43 -20.17 1.10
C HIS A 119 -2.94 -21.62 1.14
N ASN A 120 -1.66 -21.84 0.83
CA ASN A 120 -1.02 -23.16 0.85
C ASN A 120 -0.44 -23.53 2.21
N LEU A 121 -0.57 -22.66 3.23
CA LEU A 121 0.02 -22.82 4.57
C LEU A 121 -0.33 -24.15 5.24
N LEU A 122 -1.52 -24.69 4.98
CA LEU A 122 -2.01 -25.95 5.57
C LEU A 122 -2.02 -27.12 4.56
N SER A 123 -1.36 -26.96 3.42
CA SER A 123 -1.19 -28.04 2.44
C SER A 123 0.05 -28.86 2.80
N LEU A 124 -0.16 -30.15 3.11
CA LEU A 124 0.91 -31.10 3.46
C LEU A 124 2.04 -31.11 2.41
N GLU A 125 1.68 -31.13 1.13
CA GLU A 125 2.64 -31.15 -0.01
C GLU A 125 3.52 -29.88 -0.08
N HIS A 126 3.04 -28.72 0.36
CA HIS A 126 3.84 -27.47 0.36
C HIS A 126 4.66 -27.29 1.64
N TYR A 127 4.18 -27.84 2.76
CA TYR A 127 4.82 -27.65 4.06
C TYR A 127 6.14 -28.42 4.17
N GLU A 128 6.22 -29.62 3.60
CA GLU A 128 7.36 -30.53 3.78
C GLU A 128 8.59 -30.18 2.91
N GLU A 129 8.42 -29.51 1.76
CA GLU A 129 9.52 -29.34 0.79
C GLU A 129 10.07 -27.90 0.65
N HIS A 130 9.24 -26.86 0.78
CA HIS A 130 9.64 -25.50 0.36
C HIS A 130 9.28 -24.38 1.33
N PHE A 131 8.52 -24.67 2.39
CA PHE A 131 7.91 -23.66 3.27
C PHE A 131 8.89 -22.62 3.82
N ASP A 132 9.97 -23.06 4.47
CA ASP A 132 10.92 -22.13 5.12
C ASP A 132 11.69 -21.28 4.11
N ASN A 133 12.08 -21.86 2.97
CA ASN A 133 12.81 -21.16 1.93
C ASN A 133 11.92 -20.16 1.19
N ASP A 134 10.69 -20.54 0.87
CA ASP A 134 9.73 -19.67 0.21
C ASP A 134 9.37 -18.46 1.08
N PHE A 135 9.17 -18.66 2.39
CA PHE A 135 8.93 -17.55 3.32
C PHE A 135 10.17 -16.68 3.51
N LYS A 136 11.36 -17.27 3.53
CA LYS A 136 12.63 -16.53 3.57
C LYS A 136 12.77 -15.62 2.36
N GLU A 137 12.61 -16.15 1.15
CA GLU A 137 12.66 -15.35 -0.08
C GLU A 137 11.57 -14.29 -0.10
N LEU A 138 10.35 -14.63 0.31
CA LEU A 138 9.24 -13.69 0.40
C LEU A 138 9.55 -12.54 1.38
N ALA A 139 10.12 -12.83 2.54
CA ALA A 139 10.46 -11.84 3.56
C ALA A 139 11.59 -10.92 3.09
N LEU A 140 12.67 -11.47 2.52
CA LEU A 140 13.81 -10.70 2.02
C LEU A 140 13.41 -9.78 0.86
N ASN A 141 12.67 -10.31 -0.13
CA ASN A 141 12.14 -9.51 -1.23
C ASN A 141 11.11 -8.48 -0.72
N GLY A 142 10.28 -8.87 0.24
CA GLY A 142 9.27 -8.00 0.84
C GLY A 142 9.86 -6.83 1.60
N LYS A 143 11.03 -7.00 2.25
CA LYS A 143 11.73 -5.91 2.92
C LYS A 143 12.13 -4.81 1.94
N LYS A 144 12.73 -5.20 0.80
CA LYS A 144 13.05 -4.25 -0.25
C LYS A 144 11.79 -3.53 -0.76
N VAL A 145 10.73 -4.28 -1.05
CA VAL A 145 9.46 -3.73 -1.55
C VAL A 145 8.84 -2.73 -0.56
N VAL A 146 8.85 -3.01 0.75
CA VAL A 146 8.28 -2.10 1.73
C VAL A 146 9.09 -0.82 1.86
N ASP A 147 10.42 -0.89 1.80
CA ASP A 147 11.29 0.28 1.84
C ASP A 147 11.05 1.19 0.61
N ASP A 148 11.02 0.60 -0.59
CA ASP A 148 10.76 1.33 -1.83
C ASP A 148 9.37 2.00 -1.81
N VAL A 149 8.35 1.32 -1.27
CA VAL A 149 7.01 1.89 -1.07
C VAL A 149 7.02 3.02 -0.05
N TYR A 150 7.79 2.91 1.04
CA TYR A 150 7.93 3.97 2.04
C TYR A 150 8.53 5.23 1.43
N ASP A 151 9.58 5.08 0.64
CA ASP A 151 10.22 6.19 -0.06
C ASP A 151 9.27 6.86 -1.06
N ALA A 152 8.58 6.07 -1.88
CA ALA A 152 7.59 6.57 -2.82
C ALA A 152 6.44 7.31 -2.12
N CYS A 153 5.92 6.76 -1.01
CA CYS A 153 4.86 7.40 -0.22
C CYS A 153 5.34 8.71 0.43
N THR A 154 6.60 8.76 0.86
CA THR A 154 7.21 9.95 1.46
C THR A 154 7.39 11.06 0.42
N LYS A 155 7.92 10.72 -0.76
CA LYS A 155 8.01 11.62 -1.92
C LYS A 155 6.63 12.15 -2.31
N PHE A 156 5.65 11.25 -2.42
CA PHE A 156 4.27 11.63 -2.71
C PHE A 156 3.70 12.58 -1.67
N ARG A 157 3.88 12.30 -0.37
CA ARG A 157 3.38 13.18 0.70
C ARG A 157 3.96 14.57 0.60
N ALA A 158 5.27 14.69 0.40
CA ALA A 158 5.94 15.98 0.26
C ALA A 158 5.39 16.75 -0.95
N ALA A 159 5.32 16.10 -2.11
CA ALA A 159 4.85 16.70 -3.35
C ALA A 159 3.35 17.07 -3.33
N PHE A 160 2.51 16.25 -2.69
CA PHE A 160 1.06 16.44 -2.63
C PHE A 160 0.64 17.57 -1.68
N PHE A 161 1.47 17.94 -0.70
CA PHE A 161 1.21 19.06 0.21
C PHE A 161 2.06 20.30 -0.11
N GLU A 162 2.72 20.32 -1.25
CA GLU A 162 3.44 21.51 -1.72
C GLU A 162 2.49 22.72 -1.80
N PRO A 163 2.91 23.91 -1.33
CA PRO A 163 2.09 25.11 -1.43
C PRO A 163 1.64 25.38 -2.87
N GLY A 164 0.35 25.73 -3.04
CA GLY A 164 -0.23 26.01 -4.35
C GLY A 164 -0.64 24.77 -5.17
N TYR A 165 -0.33 23.55 -4.72
CA TYR A 165 -0.84 22.36 -5.40
C TYR A 165 -2.32 22.11 -5.09
N GLU A 166 -3.10 21.91 -6.16
CA GLU A 166 -4.48 21.47 -6.13
C GLU A 166 -4.62 20.13 -6.84
N PHE A 167 -5.17 19.14 -6.12
CA PHE A 167 -5.43 17.84 -6.70
C PHE A 167 -6.81 17.82 -7.37
N ILE A 168 -6.81 17.58 -8.68
CA ILE A 168 -8.00 17.26 -9.46
C ILE A 168 -7.97 15.76 -9.75
N PHE A 169 -8.98 15.04 -9.28
CA PHE A 169 -9.10 13.62 -9.56
C PHE A 169 -9.62 13.45 -10.99
N PRO A 170 -8.88 12.80 -11.92
CA PRO A 170 -9.34 12.63 -13.29
C PRO A 170 -10.59 11.76 -13.37
N GLU A 171 -11.62 12.22 -14.07
CA GLU A 171 -12.88 11.48 -14.23
C GLU A 171 -12.66 10.13 -14.92
N SER A 172 -11.77 10.08 -15.91
CA SER A 172 -11.36 8.85 -16.59
C SER A 172 -10.86 7.77 -15.62
N CYS A 173 -10.12 8.15 -14.58
CA CYS A 173 -9.66 7.23 -13.53
C CYS A 173 -10.79 6.76 -12.60
N MET A 174 -11.81 7.61 -12.39
CA MET A 174 -12.99 7.27 -11.60
C MET A 174 -13.88 6.27 -12.33
N GLU A 175 -14.12 6.49 -13.63
CA GLU A 175 -15.00 5.66 -14.46
C GLU A 175 -14.53 4.21 -14.57
N GLN A 176 -13.22 3.99 -14.52
CA GLN A 176 -12.59 2.66 -14.53
C GLN A 176 -12.55 2.00 -13.14
N CYS A 177 -13.00 2.69 -12.10
CA CYS A 177 -12.91 2.18 -10.73
C CYS A 177 -14.01 1.17 -10.43
N PRO A 178 -13.71 0.03 -9.77
CA PRO A 178 -14.73 -0.90 -9.28
C PRO A 178 -15.71 -0.31 -8.25
N CYS A 179 -15.40 0.87 -7.70
CA CYS A 179 -16.32 1.60 -6.82
C CYS A 179 -17.44 2.32 -7.59
N LYS A 180 -17.35 2.42 -8.92
CA LYS A 180 -18.45 2.89 -9.76
C LYS A 180 -19.65 1.96 -9.55
N PRO A 181 -20.84 2.48 -9.19
CA PRO A 181 -22.05 1.69 -9.14
C PRO A 181 -22.25 0.99 -10.49
N ARG A 182 -22.39 -0.33 -10.47
CA ARG A 182 -22.93 -1.06 -11.62
C ARG A 182 -24.41 -0.71 -11.61
N ASN A 183 -24.91 -0.09 -12.69
CA ASN A 183 -26.31 0.27 -12.84
C ASN A 183 -27.19 -0.88 -12.31
N GLN A 184 -28.09 -0.57 -11.36
CA GLN A 184 -29.17 -1.47 -10.96
C GLN A 184 -30.18 -1.57 -12.11
#